data_AF-A0A7Y4WG66-F1
#
_entry.id   AF-A0A7Y4WG66-F1
#
_cell.length_a   1.000
_cell.length_b   1.000
_cell.length_c   1.000
_cell.angle_alpha   90.00
_cell.angle_beta   90.00
_cell.angle_gamma   90.00
#
_symmetry.space_group_name_H-M   'P 1'
#
loop_
_entity.id
_entity.type
_entity.pdbx_description
1 polymer ?
#
loop_
_entity_poly.entity_id
_entity_poly.type
_entity_poly.pdbx_seq_one_letter_code
_entity_poly.pdbx_strand_id
1 'polypeptide(L)'
;MARSSKDMVGRRGFLKGAAVSAAAGAATLATDLPGVQAQTAARAAQAPIPTPAALAREAGPAPVVDARIVENPASDYMVDVLRALGIEYIASNPGSSFDGLQESIINYGKNTGPEWLTCLHEESAVAMAHGWAKIEGKPSLMPMLHGVTGIQHASMAVYNAYVDRVPVLMATGFQLDGGITAHGATDMASIVRGYLKWDHQPTRLDQFSSSMVRAYRLAATPPMAPTMVLLDKRMEQEPLGQNRPALPKLTLPAPPSADI
;
A
#
# COMPACT_ATOMS: atom_id res chain seq x y z
N MET A 1 47.61 7.94 26.08
CA MET A 1 46.37 8.56 26.62
C MET A 1 45.18 7.89 25.96
N ALA A 2 44.37 7.21 26.76
CA ALA A 2 43.22 6.42 26.30
C ALA A 2 42.04 7.32 25.89
N ARG A 3 41.35 6.94 24.80
CA ARG A 3 40.12 7.61 24.34
C ARG A 3 38.99 7.25 25.30
N SER A 4 38.33 8.26 25.85
CA SER A 4 37.13 8.11 26.66
C SER A 4 35.93 7.80 25.76
N SER A 5 35.36 6.61 25.94
CA SER A 5 34.13 6.15 25.30
C SER A 5 32.95 6.86 25.96
N LYS A 6 32.40 7.88 25.30
CA LYS A 6 31.12 8.50 25.69
C LYS A 6 29.98 7.49 25.51
N ASP A 7 29.23 7.29 26.59
CA ASP A 7 28.10 6.39 26.74
C ASP A 7 27.06 6.49 25.62
N MET A 8 26.97 5.45 24.79
CA MET A 8 25.79 5.19 23.97
C MET A 8 24.69 4.62 24.87
N VAL A 9 23.65 5.42 25.13
CA VAL A 9 22.46 4.97 25.86
C VAL A 9 21.74 3.91 25.02
N GLY A 10 21.89 2.65 25.39
CA GLY A 10 21.18 1.53 24.77
C GLY A 10 19.68 1.55 25.07
N ARG A 11 18.89 0.91 24.20
CA ARG A 11 17.42 0.80 24.26
C ARG A 11 16.86 0.35 25.63
N ARG A 12 17.60 -0.45 26.40
CA ARG A 12 17.26 -0.84 27.79
C ARG A 12 17.47 0.27 28.82
N GLY A 13 18.45 1.16 28.61
CA GLY A 13 18.67 2.33 29.45
C GLY A 13 17.58 3.39 29.25
N PHE A 14 17.16 3.60 28.00
CA PHE A 14 16.05 4.48 27.67
C PHE A 14 14.73 4.05 28.35
N LEU A 15 14.39 2.76 28.29
CA LEU A 15 13.18 2.23 28.91
C LEU A 15 13.21 2.30 30.45
N LYS A 16 14.39 2.20 31.07
CA LYS A 16 14.54 2.39 32.52
C LYS A 16 14.41 3.87 32.93
N GLY A 17 14.88 4.80 32.10
CA GLY A 17 14.73 6.25 32.34
C GLY A 17 13.28 6.75 32.25
N ALA A 18 12.49 6.20 31.31
CA ALA A 18 11.08 6.52 31.15
C ALA A 18 10.20 6.05 32.34
N ALA A 19 10.58 4.94 32.99
CA ALA A 19 9.86 4.43 34.16
C ALA A 19 10.08 5.27 35.43
N VAL A 20 11.22 5.96 35.55
CA VAL A 20 11.56 6.78 36.73
C VAL A 20 11.07 8.22 36.60
N SER A 21 10.97 8.75 35.37
CA SER A 21 10.47 10.12 35.12
C SER A 21 8.95 10.24 35.24
N ALA A 22 8.18 9.16 35.03
CA ALA A 22 6.73 9.16 35.26
C ALA A 22 6.34 9.16 36.75
N ALA A 23 7.22 8.67 37.64
CA ALA A 23 6.93 8.57 39.08
C ALA A 23 7.37 9.80 39.89
N ALA A 24 8.34 10.59 39.40
CA ALA A 24 8.87 11.74 40.14
C ALA A 24 8.35 13.10 39.64
N GLY A 25 7.85 13.20 38.41
CA GLY A 25 7.40 14.47 37.82
C GLY A 25 5.98 14.91 38.18
N ALA A 26 5.14 14.02 38.72
CA ALA A 26 3.76 14.33 39.07
C ALA A 26 3.59 14.92 40.48
N ALA A 27 4.64 14.90 41.31
CA ALA A 27 4.53 15.23 42.73
C ALA A 27 4.88 16.69 43.09
N THR A 28 5.31 17.54 42.15
CA THR A 28 5.81 18.90 42.48
C THR A 28 5.16 20.07 41.76
N LEU A 29 4.01 19.89 41.09
CA LEU A 29 3.27 20.98 40.43
C LEU A 29 1.78 21.05 40.83
N ALA A 30 1.46 20.77 42.08
CA ALA A 30 0.15 21.05 42.65
C ALA A 30 0.25 22.22 43.64
N THR A 31 0.38 23.43 43.11
CA THR A 31 -0.03 24.64 43.86
C THR A 31 -1.52 24.85 43.65
N ASP A 32 -2.23 24.97 44.76
CA ASP A 32 -3.68 25.12 44.89
C ASP A 32 -4.33 26.06 43.86
N LEU A 33 -5.16 25.49 42.99
CA LEU A 33 -6.21 26.20 42.26
C LEU A 33 -7.57 25.68 42.77
N PRO A 34 -8.37 26.49 43.48
CA PRO A 34 -9.69 26.06 43.91
C PRO A 34 -10.65 26.13 42.72
N GLY A 35 -11.16 24.98 42.26
CA GLY A 35 -12.35 24.94 41.39
C GLY A 35 -12.34 24.01 40.18
N VAL A 36 -11.34 23.14 39.98
CA VAL A 36 -11.42 22.11 38.92
C VAL A 36 -11.50 20.74 39.56
N GLN A 37 -12.74 20.25 39.72
CA GLN A 37 -12.99 18.86 40.02
C GLN A 37 -12.63 18.06 38.77
N ALA A 38 -11.42 17.49 38.75
CA ALA A 38 -11.04 16.53 37.74
C ALA A 38 -12.11 15.43 37.71
N GLN A 39 -12.81 15.28 36.59
CA GLN A 39 -13.58 14.07 36.32
C GLN A 39 -12.60 12.90 36.50
N THR A 40 -12.80 12.12 37.56
CA THR A 40 -12.17 10.82 37.69
C THR A 40 -12.59 10.05 36.46
N ALA A 41 -11.68 9.94 35.49
CA ALA A 41 -11.88 9.08 34.34
C ALA A 41 -12.18 7.70 34.92
N ALA A 42 -13.44 7.27 34.79
CA ALA A 42 -13.83 5.93 35.15
C ALA A 42 -12.84 5.01 34.43
N ARG A 43 -12.09 4.23 35.21
CA ARG A 43 -11.13 3.25 34.71
C ARG A 43 -11.86 2.50 33.60
N ALA A 44 -11.47 2.71 32.34
CA ALA A 44 -12.15 2.09 31.21
C ALA A 44 -12.27 0.61 31.53
N ALA A 45 -13.51 0.12 31.62
CA ALA A 45 -13.75 -1.27 31.94
C ALA A 45 -12.93 -2.09 30.93
N GLN A 46 -12.05 -2.96 31.43
CA GLN A 46 -11.33 -3.89 30.55
C GLN A 46 -12.38 -4.59 29.70
N ALA A 47 -12.27 -4.45 28.38
CA ALA A 47 -13.16 -5.13 27.47
C ALA A 47 -13.13 -6.63 27.84
N PRO A 48 -14.30 -7.25 28.08
CA PRO A 48 -14.33 -8.65 28.48
C PRO A 48 -13.66 -9.50 27.39
N ILE A 49 -12.85 -10.47 27.81
CA ILE A 49 -12.22 -11.41 26.88
C ILE A 49 -13.34 -12.10 26.09
N PRO A 50 -13.30 -12.10 24.75
CA PRO A 50 -14.31 -12.75 23.93
C PRO A 50 -14.48 -14.21 24.36
N THR A 51 -15.71 -14.62 24.65
CA THR A 51 -15.99 -16.01 24.99
C THR A 51 -15.72 -16.91 23.77
N PRO A 52 -15.38 -18.20 23.96
CA PRO A 52 -15.23 -19.13 22.85
C PRO A 52 -16.47 -19.18 21.93
N ALA A 53 -17.66 -18.96 22.48
CA ALA A 53 -18.90 -18.85 21.71
C ALA A 53 -18.99 -17.55 20.90
N ALA A 54 -18.52 -16.41 21.44
CA ALA A 54 -18.42 -15.15 20.69
C ALA A 54 -17.40 -15.28 19.54
N LEU A 55 -16.24 -15.87 19.81
CA LEU A 55 -15.22 -16.18 18.81
C LEU A 55 -15.74 -17.13 17.73
N ALA A 56 -16.48 -18.17 18.10
CA ALA A 56 -17.07 -19.10 17.14
C ALA A 56 -18.17 -18.44 16.29
N ARG A 57 -18.96 -17.53 16.87
CA ARG A 57 -19.98 -16.76 16.15
C ARG A 57 -19.36 -15.74 15.19
N GLU A 58 -18.26 -15.11 15.58
CA GLU A 58 -17.51 -14.14 14.75
C GLU A 58 -16.69 -14.82 13.66
N ALA A 59 -16.07 -15.98 13.95
CA ALA A 59 -15.28 -16.73 12.99
C ALA A 59 -16.14 -17.40 11.90
N GLY A 60 -17.41 -17.70 12.21
CA GLY A 60 -18.29 -18.43 11.29
C GLY A 60 -17.78 -19.85 11.00
N PRO A 61 -18.48 -20.62 10.15
CA PRO A 61 -17.95 -21.88 9.63
C PRO A 61 -16.66 -21.59 8.85
N ALA A 62 -15.63 -22.42 9.07
CA ALA A 62 -14.39 -22.33 8.32
C ALA A 62 -14.74 -22.35 6.82
N PRO A 63 -14.26 -21.37 6.03
CA PRO A 63 -14.50 -21.41 4.60
C PRO A 63 -13.96 -22.72 4.05
N VAL A 64 -14.74 -23.37 3.19
CA VAL A 64 -14.23 -24.49 2.39
C VAL A 64 -13.20 -23.87 1.45
N VAL A 65 -11.93 -23.95 1.85
CA VAL A 65 -10.82 -23.47 1.02
C VAL A 65 -10.60 -24.53 -0.04
N ASP A 66 -11.17 -24.32 -1.22
CA ASP A 66 -10.79 -25.10 -2.38
C ASP A 66 -9.33 -24.74 -2.67
N ALA A 67 -8.42 -25.68 -2.42
CA ALA A 67 -6.98 -25.44 -2.57
C ALA A 67 -6.67 -25.28 -4.07
N ARG A 68 -6.81 -24.06 -4.57
CA ARG A 68 -6.52 -23.73 -5.96
C ARG A 68 -5.02 -23.55 -6.12
N ILE A 69 -4.33 -24.63 -6.44
CA ILE A 69 -2.91 -24.60 -6.80
C ILE A 69 -2.83 -24.25 -8.29
N VAL A 70 -2.30 -23.07 -8.60
CA VAL A 70 -2.04 -22.64 -9.97
C VAL A 70 -0.53 -22.72 -10.19
N GLU A 71 -0.10 -23.65 -11.04
CA GLU A 71 1.29 -23.73 -11.46
C GLU A 71 1.58 -22.61 -12.47
N ASN A 72 2.61 -21.79 -12.21
CA ASN A 72 3.00 -20.64 -13.04
C ASN A 72 1.85 -19.62 -13.27
N PRO A 73 1.40 -18.92 -12.21
CA PRO A 73 0.31 -17.95 -12.32
C PRO A 73 0.72 -16.72 -13.14
N ALA A 74 -0.24 -16.08 -13.80
CA ALA A 74 -0.01 -14.85 -14.56
C ALA A 74 0.51 -13.69 -13.70
N SER A 75 0.26 -13.71 -12.39
CA SER A 75 0.87 -12.80 -11.42
C SER A 75 2.41 -12.84 -11.42
N ASP A 76 3.05 -13.96 -11.76
CA ASP A 76 4.52 -14.04 -11.89
C ASP A 76 5.02 -13.15 -13.04
N TYR A 77 4.30 -13.16 -14.17
CA TYR A 77 4.59 -12.23 -15.27
C TYR A 77 4.37 -10.77 -14.85
N MET A 78 3.34 -10.51 -14.03
CA MET A 78 3.09 -9.16 -13.53
C MET A 78 4.27 -8.66 -12.67
N VAL A 79 4.86 -9.50 -11.83
CA VAL A 79 6.09 -9.18 -11.08
C VAL A 79 7.23 -8.81 -12.02
N ASP A 80 7.42 -9.55 -13.12
CA ASP A 80 8.47 -9.24 -14.09
C ASP A 80 8.23 -7.92 -14.84
N VAL A 81 6.97 -7.54 -15.07
CA VAL A 81 6.63 -6.21 -15.59
C VAL A 81 6.99 -5.12 -14.58
N LEU A 82 6.68 -5.31 -13.30
CA LEU A 82 7.02 -4.34 -12.25
C LEU A 82 8.54 -4.14 -12.13
N ARG A 83 9.31 -5.24 -12.24
CA ARG A 83 10.78 -5.21 -12.35
C ARG A 83 11.27 -4.41 -13.53
N ALA A 84 10.71 -4.68 -14.71
CA ALA A 84 11.10 -4.01 -15.95
C ALA A 84 10.82 -2.49 -15.90
N LEU A 85 9.84 -2.06 -15.11
CA LEU A 85 9.51 -0.65 -14.88
C LEU A 85 10.36 0.00 -13.79
N GLY A 86 11.18 -0.75 -13.07
CA GLY A 86 11.97 -0.25 -11.95
C GLY A 86 11.14 0.10 -10.72
N ILE A 87 10.05 -0.65 -10.47
CA ILE A 87 9.32 -0.57 -9.21
C ILE A 87 10.13 -1.32 -8.14
N GLU A 88 10.60 -0.57 -7.17
CA GLU A 88 11.51 -1.05 -6.11
C GLU A 88 10.73 -1.51 -4.88
N TYR A 89 9.58 -0.88 -4.61
CA TYR A 89 8.77 -1.13 -3.43
C TYR A 89 7.28 -1.13 -3.76
N ILE A 90 6.53 -1.97 -3.05
CA ILE A 90 5.08 -1.94 -3.02
C ILE A 90 4.62 -1.65 -1.60
N ALA A 91 3.88 -0.57 -1.42
CA ALA A 91 3.26 -0.24 -0.14
C ALA A 91 1.79 -0.68 -0.16
N SER A 92 1.38 -1.56 0.76
CA SER A 92 0.00 -2.03 0.74
C SER A 92 -0.50 -2.47 2.10
N ASN A 93 -1.78 -2.20 2.36
CA ASN A 93 -2.57 -2.95 3.32
C ASN A 93 -3.07 -4.22 2.62
N PRO A 94 -2.61 -5.43 2.99
CA PRO A 94 -2.94 -6.67 2.28
C PRO A 94 -4.45 -6.84 2.08
N GLY A 95 -4.84 -7.22 0.86
CA GLY A 95 -6.23 -7.33 0.47
C GLY A 95 -6.46 -8.57 -0.38
N SER A 96 -7.62 -9.21 -0.19
CA SER A 96 -7.98 -10.42 -0.95
C SER A 96 -8.19 -10.16 -2.45
N SER A 97 -8.22 -8.92 -2.90
CA SER A 97 -8.45 -8.58 -4.31
C SER A 97 -7.20 -8.63 -5.20
N PHE A 98 -6.02 -8.77 -4.60
CA PHE A 98 -4.73 -8.90 -5.30
C PHE A 98 -3.82 -9.95 -4.63
N ASP A 99 -4.44 -10.95 -3.98
CA ASP A 99 -3.75 -12.00 -3.23
C ASP A 99 -2.76 -12.79 -4.10
N GLY A 100 -3.11 -13.05 -5.36
CA GLY A 100 -2.23 -13.69 -6.34
C GLY A 100 -0.97 -12.90 -6.63
N LEU A 101 -1.09 -11.58 -6.85
CA LEU A 101 0.08 -10.73 -7.04
C LEU A 101 0.96 -10.64 -5.78
N GLN A 102 0.36 -10.51 -4.60
CA GLN A 102 1.11 -10.50 -3.34
C GLN A 102 1.89 -11.80 -3.14
N GLU A 103 1.26 -12.95 -3.38
CA GLU A 103 1.89 -14.27 -3.33
C GLU A 103 3.08 -14.35 -4.29
N SER A 104 2.91 -13.94 -5.55
CA SER A 104 3.98 -13.93 -6.54
C SER A 104 5.13 -12.99 -6.15
N ILE A 105 4.88 -11.84 -5.54
CA ILE A 105 5.96 -10.94 -5.09
C ILE A 105 6.82 -11.62 -4.02
N ILE A 106 6.19 -12.30 -3.06
CA ILE A 106 6.88 -12.95 -1.94
C ILE A 106 7.60 -14.22 -2.42
N ASN A 107 6.89 -15.11 -3.12
CA ASN A 107 7.37 -16.46 -3.39
C ASN A 107 8.12 -16.61 -4.72
N TYR A 108 7.63 -15.99 -5.80
CA TYR A 108 8.35 -15.96 -7.09
C TYR A 108 9.40 -14.84 -7.10
N GLY A 109 9.00 -13.64 -6.71
CA GLY A 109 9.83 -12.44 -6.67
C GLY A 109 10.86 -12.42 -5.54
N LYS A 110 10.78 -13.35 -4.58
CA LYS A 110 11.66 -13.40 -3.40
C LYS A 110 11.69 -12.08 -2.62
N ASN A 111 10.58 -11.35 -2.62
CA ASN A 111 10.43 -10.06 -1.98
C ASN A 111 11.53 -9.05 -2.36
N THR A 112 12.07 -9.15 -3.59
CA THR A 112 13.17 -8.32 -4.06
C THR A 112 12.83 -7.74 -5.42
N GLY A 113 12.75 -6.41 -5.49
CA GLY A 113 12.43 -5.65 -6.69
C GLY A 113 11.13 -6.15 -7.35
N PRO A 114 9.93 -5.87 -6.83
CA PRO A 114 9.65 -5.01 -5.68
C PRO A 114 9.71 -5.72 -4.32
N GLU A 115 10.08 -4.99 -3.27
CA GLU A 115 9.90 -5.39 -1.86
C GLU A 115 8.51 -4.99 -1.37
N TRP A 116 7.83 -5.91 -0.66
CA TRP A 116 6.51 -5.69 -0.07
C TRP A 116 6.61 -5.00 1.29
N LEU A 117 6.05 -3.80 1.36
CA LEU A 117 5.94 -2.97 2.57
C LEU A 117 4.51 -3.01 3.10
N THR A 118 4.30 -3.81 4.14
CA THR A 118 2.99 -3.91 4.80
C THR A 118 2.64 -2.62 5.53
N CYS A 119 1.50 -2.04 5.15
CA CYS A 119 0.94 -0.83 5.74
C CYS A 119 -0.29 -1.18 6.59
N LEU A 120 -0.64 -0.31 7.53
CA LEU A 120 -1.84 -0.47 8.36
C LEU A 120 -3.09 0.19 7.77
N HIS A 121 -2.91 1.07 6.76
CA HIS A 121 -4.00 1.82 6.14
C HIS A 121 -3.63 2.26 4.71
N GLU A 122 -4.59 2.24 3.79
CA GLU A 122 -4.41 2.58 2.37
C GLU A 122 -3.94 4.02 2.16
N GLU A 123 -4.45 4.95 2.96
CA GLU A 123 -3.97 6.35 2.97
C GLU A 123 -2.47 6.43 3.25
N SER A 124 -1.98 5.63 4.21
CA SER A 124 -0.55 5.62 4.56
C SER A 124 0.32 5.05 3.43
N ALA A 125 -0.19 4.05 2.69
CA ALA A 125 0.50 3.50 1.54
C ALA A 125 0.69 4.56 0.45
N VAL A 126 -0.36 5.31 0.11
CA VAL A 126 -0.28 6.40 -0.87
C VAL A 126 0.59 7.56 -0.36
N ALA A 127 0.51 7.90 0.93
CA ALA A 127 1.34 8.94 1.52
C ALA A 127 2.85 8.60 1.49
N MET A 128 3.21 7.32 1.71
CA MET A 128 4.59 6.86 1.56
C MET A 128 5.05 6.95 0.11
N ALA A 129 4.22 6.51 -0.85
CA ALA A 129 4.51 6.64 -2.27
C ALA A 129 4.73 8.10 -2.69
N HIS A 130 3.87 8.98 -2.17
CA HIS A 130 3.94 10.42 -2.38
C HIS A 130 5.28 11.00 -1.87
N GLY A 131 5.68 10.68 -0.64
CA GLY A 131 6.96 11.12 -0.08
C GLY A 131 8.17 10.55 -0.82
N TRP A 132 8.11 9.26 -1.18
CA TRP A 132 9.18 8.57 -1.90
C TRP A 132 9.42 9.18 -3.28
N ALA A 133 8.35 9.40 -4.05
CA ALA A 133 8.41 10.00 -5.36
C ALA A 133 8.95 11.44 -5.36
N LYS A 134 8.72 12.22 -4.28
CA LYS A 134 9.32 13.56 -4.12
C LYS A 134 10.84 13.52 -3.95
N ILE A 135 11.37 12.47 -3.32
CA ILE A 135 12.81 12.32 -3.08
C ILE A 135 13.49 11.76 -4.33
N GLU A 136 12.92 10.70 -4.89
CA GLU A 136 13.54 9.94 -5.98
C GLU A 136 13.26 10.56 -7.37
N GLY A 137 12.22 11.38 -7.50
CA GLY A 137 11.82 12.02 -8.76
C GLY A 137 11.15 11.06 -9.76
N LYS A 138 10.87 9.82 -9.37
CA LYS A 138 10.16 8.80 -10.16
C LYS A 138 9.21 7.97 -9.30
N PRO A 139 8.15 7.37 -9.87
CA PRO A 139 7.21 6.49 -9.16
C PRO A 139 7.83 5.09 -8.92
N SER A 140 8.90 4.97 -8.13
CA SER A 140 9.54 3.67 -7.82
C SER A 140 8.94 2.95 -6.61
N LEU A 141 8.08 3.60 -5.83
CA LEU A 141 7.21 2.98 -4.82
C LEU A 141 5.77 3.05 -5.31
N MET A 142 5.13 1.88 -5.46
CA MET A 142 3.75 1.76 -5.93
C MET A 142 2.82 1.38 -4.77
N PRO A 143 1.81 2.18 -4.42
CA PRO A 143 0.82 1.77 -3.45
C PRO A 143 -0.22 0.85 -4.11
N MET A 144 -0.55 -0.25 -3.43
CA MET A 144 -1.60 -1.18 -3.83
C MET A 144 -2.79 -1.09 -2.88
N LEU A 145 -3.99 -0.87 -3.45
CA LEU A 145 -5.23 -0.59 -2.72
C LEU A 145 -6.24 -1.73 -2.83
N HIS A 146 -6.99 -1.99 -1.76
CA HIS A 146 -7.94 -3.09 -1.71
C HIS A 146 -9.35 -2.69 -2.18
N GLY A 147 -9.63 -2.95 -3.46
CA GLY A 147 -10.96 -2.79 -4.04
C GLY A 147 -11.48 -1.34 -3.96
N VAL A 148 -12.79 -1.20 -3.99
CA VAL A 148 -13.44 0.12 -3.92
C VAL A 148 -13.27 0.78 -2.55
N THR A 149 -13.28 0.00 -1.47
CA THR A 149 -13.11 0.50 -0.09
C THR A 149 -11.71 1.06 0.14
N GLY A 150 -10.66 0.38 -0.35
CA GLY A 150 -9.29 0.87 -0.24
C GLY A 150 -9.07 2.18 -1.00
N ILE A 151 -9.72 2.36 -2.15
CA ILE A 151 -9.70 3.63 -2.90
C ILE A 151 -10.38 4.75 -2.10
N GLN A 152 -11.52 4.47 -1.47
CA GLN A 152 -12.20 5.45 -0.61
C GLN A 152 -11.31 5.87 0.56
N HIS A 153 -10.67 4.92 1.24
CA HIS A 153 -9.72 5.18 2.32
C HIS A 153 -8.47 5.96 1.83
N ALA A 154 -8.00 5.72 0.62
CA ALA A 154 -6.84 6.42 0.05
C ALA A 154 -7.16 7.80 -0.56
N SER A 155 -8.44 8.14 -0.76
CA SER A 155 -8.87 9.29 -1.57
C SER A 155 -8.22 10.62 -1.19
N MET A 156 -8.05 10.89 0.11
CA MET A 156 -7.42 12.11 0.61
C MET A 156 -5.92 12.18 0.24
N ALA A 157 -5.20 11.08 0.36
CA ALA A 157 -3.79 11.02 -0.03
C ALA A 157 -3.61 11.12 -1.56
N VAL A 158 -4.54 10.56 -2.35
CA VAL A 158 -4.55 10.71 -3.82
C VAL A 158 -4.73 12.17 -4.21
N TYR A 159 -5.69 12.87 -3.58
CA TYR A 159 -5.90 14.29 -3.81
C TYR A 159 -4.65 15.11 -3.49
N ASN A 160 -3.99 14.81 -2.37
CA ASN A 160 -2.75 15.49 -1.99
C ASN A 160 -1.64 15.32 -3.05
N ALA A 161 -1.41 14.09 -3.51
CA ALA A 161 -0.44 13.81 -4.58
C ALA A 161 -0.77 14.52 -5.90
N TYR A 162 -2.07 14.67 -6.21
CA TYR A 162 -2.53 15.43 -7.38
C TYR A 162 -2.25 16.92 -7.27
N VAL A 163 -2.55 17.53 -6.11
CA VAL A 163 -2.31 18.97 -5.86
C VAL A 163 -0.82 19.28 -5.91
N ASP A 164 0.01 18.43 -5.30
CA ASP A 164 1.46 18.60 -5.27
C ASP A 164 2.15 18.23 -6.59
N ARG A 165 1.39 17.76 -7.59
CA ARG A 165 1.90 17.32 -8.89
C ARG A 165 3.01 16.28 -8.75
N VAL A 166 2.78 15.24 -7.95
CA VAL A 166 3.76 14.17 -7.72
C VAL A 166 3.43 12.95 -8.58
N PRO A 167 4.43 12.31 -9.22
CA PRO A 167 4.22 11.12 -10.01
C PRO A 167 4.00 9.92 -9.08
N VAL A 168 2.75 9.57 -8.81
CA VAL A 168 2.40 8.36 -8.06
C VAL A 168 1.71 7.39 -9.01
N LEU A 169 2.32 6.22 -9.22
CA LEU A 169 1.70 5.11 -9.96
C LEU A 169 1.04 4.19 -8.94
N MET A 170 -0.27 4.00 -9.03
CA MET A 170 -1.05 3.19 -8.09
C MET A 170 -1.65 1.97 -8.78
N ALA A 171 -1.86 0.91 -8.03
CA ALA A 171 -2.62 -0.24 -8.48
C ALA A 171 -3.73 -0.59 -7.47
N THR A 172 -4.84 -1.14 -7.96
CA THR A 172 -5.93 -1.57 -7.10
C THR A 172 -6.49 -2.90 -7.60
N GLY A 173 -6.60 -3.88 -6.71
CA GLY A 173 -7.19 -5.17 -7.07
C GLY A 173 -8.72 -5.08 -7.05
N PHE A 174 -9.38 -5.66 -8.04
CA PHE A 174 -10.83 -5.80 -8.12
C PHE A 174 -11.23 -7.21 -8.55
N GLN A 175 -12.49 -7.54 -8.35
CA GLN A 175 -13.05 -8.79 -8.83
C GLN A 175 -14.43 -8.52 -9.44
N LEU A 176 -14.56 -8.72 -10.76
CA LEU A 176 -15.83 -8.51 -11.46
C LEU A 176 -16.82 -9.66 -11.21
N ASP A 177 -16.32 -10.90 -11.24
CA ASP A 177 -17.12 -12.12 -11.19
C ASP A 177 -17.01 -12.80 -9.81
N GLY A 178 -18.13 -12.94 -9.10
CA GLY A 178 -18.24 -13.82 -7.92
C GLY A 178 -17.45 -13.39 -6.67
N GLY A 179 -16.97 -12.14 -6.61
CA GLY A 179 -16.32 -11.58 -5.42
C GLY A 179 -17.33 -11.17 -4.34
N ILE A 180 -16.81 -10.82 -3.16
CA ILE A 180 -17.63 -10.17 -2.12
C ILE A 180 -18.16 -8.86 -2.72
N THR A 181 -19.48 -8.77 -2.95
CA THR A 181 -20.14 -7.61 -3.58
C THR A 181 -19.78 -6.28 -2.90
N ALA A 182 -19.42 -6.30 -1.62
CA ALA A 182 -19.02 -5.12 -0.85
C ALA A 182 -17.67 -4.49 -1.27
N HIS A 183 -16.79 -5.22 -1.97
CA HIS A 183 -15.44 -4.74 -2.32
C HIS A 183 -15.25 -4.46 -3.82
N GLY A 184 -16.26 -4.72 -4.64
CA GLY A 184 -16.25 -4.47 -6.08
C GLY A 184 -17.17 -3.31 -6.49
N ALA A 185 -16.82 -2.64 -7.58
CA ALA A 185 -17.71 -1.74 -8.31
C ALA A 185 -17.39 -1.82 -9.80
N THR A 186 -18.37 -1.54 -10.67
CA THR A 186 -18.19 -1.56 -12.13
C THR A 186 -17.12 -0.57 -12.58
N ASP A 187 -17.12 0.62 -11.97
CA ASP A 187 -16.12 1.66 -12.20
C ASP A 187 -15.60 2.17 -10.85
N MET A 188 -14.56 1.51 -10.34
CA MET A 188 -13.97 1.88 -9.04
C MET A 188 -13.19 3.20 -9.11
N ALA A 189 -12.59 3.52 -10.25
CA ALA A 189 -11.77 4.71 -10.40
C ALA A 189 -12.59 5.99 -10.39
N SER A 190 -13.90 5.93 -10.70
CA SER A 190 -14.83 7.06 -10.67
C SER A 190 -14.73 7.93 -9.42
N ILE A 191 -14.47 7.33 -8.25
CA ILE A 191 -14.40 8.00 -6.95
C ILE A 191 -13.25 9.03 -6.90
N VAL A 192 -12.14 8.72 -7.56
CA VAL A 192 -10.91 9.54 -7.53
C VAL A 192 -10.51 10.07 -8.91
N ARG A 193 -11.24 9.74 -9.98
CA ARG A 193 -10.89 10.06 -11.37
C ARG A 193 -10.63 11.55 -11.60
N GLY A 194 -11.34 12.43 -10.90
CA GLY A 194 -11.12 13.88 -10.96
C GLY A 194 -9.71 14.33 -10.53
N TYR A 195 -8.98 13.46 -9.82
CA TYR A 195 -7.61 13.71 -9.32
C TYR A 195 -6.58 12.80 -9.97
N LEU A 196 -6.98 11.91 -10.88
CA LEU A 196 -6.06 11.07 -11.63
C LEU A 196 -5.75 11.70 -12.99
N LYS A 197 -4.49 11.57 -13.42
CA LYS A 197 -4.11 11.90 -14.79
C LYS A 197 -4.59 10.85 -15.78
N TRP A 198 -4.64 9.60 -15.34
CA TRP A 198 -5.07 8.47 -16.15
C TRP A 198 -5.42 7.26 -15.28
N ASP A 199 -6.49 6.57 -15.64
CA ASP A 199 -6.88 5.27 -15.10
C ASP A 199 -7.15 4.26 -16.22
N HIS A 200 -6.90 2.98 -15.95
CA HIS A 200 -7.28 1.89 -16.86
C HIS A 200 -7.48 0.56 -16.14
N GLN A 201 -8.43 -0.22 -16.66
CA GLN A 201 -8.80 -1.54 -16.17
C GLN A 201 -8.47 -2.59 -17.24
N PRO A 202 -7.20 -3.04 -17.34
CA PRO A 202 -6.82 -4.09 -18.28
C PRO A 202 -7.60 -5.38 -18.02
N THR A 203 -8.14 -5.95 -19.09
CA THR A 203 -8.87 -7.23 -19.06
C THR A 203 -7.99 -8.41 -19.48
N ARG A 204 -6.75 -8.14 -19.89
CA ARG A 204 -5.81 -9.11 -20.44
C ARG A 204 -4.38 -8.77 -20.04
N LEU A 205 -3.53 -9.79 -19.99
CA LEU A 205 -2.14 -9.67 -19.54
C LEU A 205 -1.26 -8.82 -20.47
N ASP A 206 -1.50 -8.89 -21.78
CA ASP A 206 -0.85 -8.02 -22.77
C ASP A 206 -1.23 -6.55 -22.56
N GLN A 207 -2.52 -6.28 -22.33
CA GLN A 207 -3.01 -4.94 -22.00
C GLN A 207 -2.42 -4.45 -20.68
N PHE A 208 -2.30 -5.31 -19.67
CA PHE A 208 -1.68 -4.95 -18.39
C PHE A 208 -0.28 -4.38 -18.58
N SER A 209 0.60 -5.08 -19.32
CA SER A 209 1.97 -4.62 -19.55
C SER A 209 2.03 -3.24 -20.24
N SER A 210 1.21 -3.03 -21.27
CA SER A 210 1.13 -1.75 -21.99
C SER A 210 0.52 -0.64 -21.12
N SER A 211 -0.43 -0.99 -20.24
CA SER A 211 -1.09 -0.07 -19.32
C SER A 211 -0.13 0.43 -18.26
N MET A 212 0.69 -0.46 -17.71
CA MET A 212 1.67 -0.09 -16.69
C MET A 212 2.75 0.85 -17.26
N VAL A 213 3.24 0.61 -18.48
CA VAL A 213 4.16 1.54 -19.16
C VAL A 213 3.51 2.90 -19.37
N ARG A 214 2.27 2.91 -19.86
CA ARG A 214 1.53 4.14 -20.12
C ARG A 214 1.25 4.92 -18.84
N ALA A 215 0.82 4.24 -17.78
CA ALA A 215 0.58 4.82 -16.47
C ALA A 215 1.85 5.48 -15.92
N TYR A 216 2.96 4.74 -15.92
CA TYR A 216 4.26 5.26 -15.49
C TYR A 216 4.65 6.52 -16.28
N ARG A 217 4.61 6.44 -17.61
CA ARG A 217 4.95 7.57 -18.50
C ARG A 217 4.08 8.78 -18.19
N LEU A 218 2.77 8.60 -18.10
CA LEU A 218 1.84 9.70 -17.86
C LEU A 218 2.08 10.32 -16.48
N ALA A 219 2.27 9.50 -15.44
CA ALA A 219 2.56 9.98 -14.10
C ALA A 219 3.83 10.85 -14.06
N ALA A 220 4.91 10.38 -14.69
CA ALA A 220 6.22 11.04 -14.70
C ALA A 220 6.34 12.22 -15.69
N THR A 221 5.42 12.38 -16.63
CA THR A 221 5.46 13.48 -17.61
C THR A 221 4.88 14.77 -17.00
N PRO A 222 5.56 15.92 -17.05
CA PRO A 222 5.00 17.20 -16.61
C PRO A 222 3.72 17.62 -17.38
N PRO A 223 2.71 18.22 -16.73
CA PRO A 223 2.53 18.29 -15.28
C PRO A 223 2.29 16.88 -14.71
N MET A 224 3.08 16.51 -13.70
CA MET A 224 3.03 15.21 -13.05
C MET A 224 1.76 15.10 -12.20
N ALA A 225 1.22 13.89 -12.08
CA ALA A 225 0.00 13.62 -11.31
C ALA A 225 -0.18 12.11 -11.13
N PRO A 226 -1.01 11.67 -10.17
CA PRO A 226 -1.20 10.25 -9.91
C PRO A 226 -1.90 9.54 -11.08
N THR A 227 -1.58 8.26 -11.26
CA THR A 227 -2.23 7.36 -12.23
C THR A 227 -2.62 6.07 -11.54
N MET A 228 -3.60 5.35 -12.08
CA MET A 228 -4.10 4.12 -11.47
C MET A 228 -4.33 3.00 -12.49
N VAL A 229 -3.93 1.79 -12.15
CA VAL A 229 -4.24 0.59 -12.93
C VAL A 229 -5.05 -0.38 -12.08
N LEU A 230 -6.20 -0.81 -12.57
CA LEU A 230 -7.10 -1.72 -11.88
C LEU A 230 -6.77 -3.16 -12.30
N LEU A 231 -6.43 -4.00 -11.34
CA LEU A 231 -5.98 -5.38 -11.54
C LEU A 231 -7.15 -6.33 -11.29
N ASP A 232 -7.50 -7.12 -12.30
CA ASP A 232 -8.51 -8.16 -12.12
C ASP A 232 -7.90 -9.34 -11.39
N LYS A 233 -8.46 -9.68 -10.23
CA LYS A 233 -8.10 -10.86 -9.45
C LYS A 233 -8.09 -12.13 -10.30
N ARG A 234 -9.06 -12.27 -11.22
CA ARG A 234 -9.13 -13.44 -12.11
C ARG A 234 -7.89 -13.52 -13.00
N MET A 235 -7.48 -12.39 -13.58
CA MET A 235 -6.31 -12.32 -14.44
C MET A 235 -5.03 -12.69 -13.68
N GLU A 236 -4.89 -12.30 -12.41
CA GLU A 236 -3.73 -12.67 -11.58
C GLU A 236 -3.63 -14.18 -11.34
N GLN A 237 -4.78 -14.83 -11.16
CA GLN A 237 -4.89 -16.25 -10.75
C GLN A 237 -5.03 -17.21 -11.93
N GLU A 238 -5.04 -16.73 -13.17
CA GLU A 238 -5.05 -17.60 -14.35
C GLU A 238 -3.64 -18.17 -14.61
N PRO A 239 -3.52 -19.43 -15.05
CA PRO A 239 -2.23 -20.00 -15.40
C PRO A 239 -1.64 -19.24 -16.60
N LEU A 240 -0.36 -18.89 -16.52
CA LEU A 240 0.36 -18.29 -17.62
C LEU A 240 0.52 -19.35 -18.72
N GLY A 241 -0.30 -19.22 -19.77
CA GLY A 241 -0.23 -20.09 -20.94
C GLY A 241 1.12 -19.99 -21.66
N GLN A 242 1.32 -20.82 -22.68
CA GLN A 242 2.60 -20.91 -23.39
C GLN A 242 3.02 -19.60 -24.09
N ASN A 243 2.06 -18.74 -24.44
CA ASN A 243 2.31 -17.45 -25.08
C ASN A 243 2.47 -16.34 -24.04
N ARG A 244 3.64 -16.28 -23.41
CA ARG A 244 4.03 -15.19 -22.51
C ARG A 244 4.19 -13.88 -23.31
N PRO A 245 3.51 -12.78 -22.91
CA PRO A 245 3.70 -11.50 -23.59
C PRO A 245 5.13 -10.97 -23.42
N ALA A 246 5.61 -10.16 -24.37
CA ALA A 246 6.91 -9.54 -24.26
C ALA A 246 6.98 -8.60 -23.05
N LEU A 247 8.14 -8.53 -22.39
CA LEU A 247 8.32 -7.56 -21.32
C LEU A 247 8.39 -6.15 -21.90
N PRO A 248 7.67 -5.19 -21.30
CA PRO A 248 7.70 -3.83 -21.79
C PRO A 248 9.06 -3.17 -21.57
N LYS A 249 9.43 -2.28 -22.49
CA LYS A 249 10.55 -1.34 -22.27
C LYS A 249 9.98 0.01 -21.85
N LEU A 250 10.42 0.50 -20.70
CA LEU A 250 10.12 1.87 -20.29
C LEU A 250 10.99 2.83 -21.12
N THR A 251 10.33 3.80 -21.77
CA THR A 251 11.01 4.90 -22.46
C THR A 251 10.30 6.16 -22.03
N LEU A 252 10.99 7.07 -21.37
CA LEU A 252 10.39 8.33 -20.96
C LEU A 252 10.40 9.30 -22.14
N PRO A 253 9.33 10.10 -22.34
CA PRO A 253 9.35 11.15 -23.34
C PRO A 253 10.42 12.17 -22.95
N ALA A 254 11.36 12.43 -23.85
CA ALA A 254 12.29 13.54 -23.71
C ALA A 254 11.55 14.84 -24.09
N PRO A 255 11.79 15.96 -23.39
CA PRO A 255 11.32 17.25 -23.87
C PRO A 255 11.96 17.51 -25.24
N PRO A 256 11.27 18.20 -26.16
CA PRO A 256 11.89 18.61 -27.41
C PRO A 256 13.11 19.48 -27.10
N SER A 257 14.30 19.00 -27.45
CA SER A 257 15.53 19.80 -27.45
C SER A 257 15.69 20.38 -28.85
N ALA A 258 16.02 21.67 -28.94
CA ALA A 258 16.54 22.21 -30.18
C ALA A 258 17.90 21.56 -30.45
N ASP A 259 18.13 21.11 -31.68
CA ASP A 259 19.48 20.74 -32.14
C ASP A 259 20.32 22.03 -32.15
N ILE A 260 21.08 22.26 -31.06
CA ILE A 260 22.05 23.35 -30.95
C ILE A 260 23.47 22.84 -31.20
#